data_AF-A0A844MHQ0-F1
#
_entry.id   AF-A0A844MHQ0-F1
#
_cell.length_a   1.000
_cell.length_b   1.000
_cell.length_c   1.000
_cell.angle_alpha   90.00
_cell.angle_beta   90.00
_cell.angle_gamma   90.00
#
_symmetry.space_group_name_H-M   'P 1'
#
loop_
_entity.id
_entity.type
_entity.pdbx_description
1 polymer ?
#
loop_
_entity_poly.entity_id
_entity_poly.type
_entity_poly.pdbx_seq_one_letter_code
_entity_poly.pdbx_strand_id
1 'polypeptide(L)'
;MPQVYQTYVTQISNNLSGEIFALDMLEQFSPIAASMSQMVLAGLESDMKKEKLNSLIQNTFNVNKRHANSVINFVTGELDSAEKSYKKHLEILDAKIKLVKQETEKLNKRLKAHREYVRTVEKRNLAIKSPQKTKTGKLKKVSPLNKKPEFDDACPINGKSHGKTYLQLAKQQLHQKKRQLRMYLDRKSRVLQGGVKVNLGNLGQVAFVGSTNETNSNQICQLIPDVIPQLKIRVPYFLEETFGAQVQLPLYKINPHGYDKIVTAWALNQALTYVFSKNPKGKWVVAITCLVDFAITSNEKSLGCIGLDINPDSVGWCATNCHGNPVAWGKVNLDLHSCSTDQTEARLAGAITELTNRALATKKPIVIEKLDFSEKKKQFSRGRKYNRMLSGFAYAKFKELLKARCLKLGIKVIEVSPKYSSQIGVVKYMKRYGMGSDSAASLVLARRGMNIYYERMPVRYAFQSSIQPEPRQHVFAYWQRFNKYYLKLGSRHAWFGLPTLTGSTGDSLVNTGNFGFPKLQHKHGSVCPVW
;
A
#
# COMPACT_ATOMS: atom_id res chain seq x y z
N MET A 1 10.83 9.80 19.32
CA MET A 1 9.44 9.46 18.92
C MET A 1 9.31 9.63 17.41
N PRO A 2 8.51 8.84 16.68
CA PRO A 2 8.25 9.13 15.28
C PRO A 2 7.51 10.47 15.16
N GLN A 3 8.06 11.38 14.33
CA GLN A 3 7.47 12.68 14.05
C GLN A 3 6.79 12.65 12.69
N VAL A 4 5.55 13.13 12.59
CA VAL A 4 4.80 13.20 11.34
C VAL A 4 4.01 14.49 11.28
N TYR A 5 4.02 15.17 10.13
CA TYR A 5 3.14 16.30 9.88
C TYR A 5 1.69 15.82 9.83
N GLN A 6 0.83 16.40 10.67
CA GLN A 6 -0.62 16.16 10.65
C GLN A 6 -1.37 17.45 10.43
N THR A 7 -2.41 17.35 9.60
CA THR A 7 -3.32 18.44 9.29
C THR A 7 -4.64 18.23 10.02
N TYR A 8 -5.07 19.25 10.76
CA TYR A 8 -6.34 19.31 11.47
C TYR A 8 -7.22 20.35 10.78
N VAL A 9 -8.41 19.94 10.35
CA VAL A 9 -9.34 20.82 9.62
C VAL A 9 -10.50 21.17 10.53
N THR A 10 -10.77 22.47 10.66
CA THR A 10 -11.92 22.98 11.41
C THR A 10 -12.72 23.93 10.53
N GLN A 11 -14.05 23.79 10.57
CA GLN A 11 -14.94 24.78 9.98
C GLN A 11 -14.94 26.02 10.87
N ILE A 12 -14.84 27.19 10.26
CA ILE A 12 -14.81 28.46 10.98
C ILE A 12 -16.26 28.88 11.23
N SER A 13 -17.03 29.07 10.16
CA SER A 13 -18.30 29.80 10.25
C SER A 13 -19.33 29.21 11.23
N ASN A 14 -19.71 30.07 12.17
CA ASN A 14 -20.83 29.93 13.09
C ASN A 14 -21.81 31.12 13.01
N ASN A 15 -21.60 32.06 12.07
CA ASN A 15 -22.40 33.28 11.88
C ASN A 15 -22.43 34.16 13.15
N LEU A 16 -21.34 34.16 13.92
CA LEU A 16 -21.17 35.00 15.11
C LEU A 16 -20.45 36.31 14.73
N SER A 17 -20.79 37.41 15.41
CA SER A 17 -20.25 38.75 15.14
C SER A 17 -18.72 38.79 15.10
N GLY A 18 -18.05 38.06 16.01
CA GLY A 18 -16.58 38.04 16.11
C GLY A 18 -15.85 37.37 14.95
N GLU A 19 -16.51 36.58 14.09
CA GLU A 19 -15.87 35.95 12.92
C GLU A 19 -16.01 36.80 11.65
N ILE A 20 -17.08 37.59 11.55
CA ILE A 20 -17.53 38.23 10.29
C ILE A 20 -16.43 39.09 9.68
N PHE A 21 -15.77 39.91 10.50
CA PHE A 21 -14.76 40.85 10.01
C PHE A 21 -13.55 40.16 9.38
N ALA A 22 -13.04 39.11 10.03
CA ALA A 22 -11.91 38.34 9.49
C ALA A 22 -12.33 37.46 8.29
N LEU A 23 -13.57 36.96 8.27
CA LEU A 23 -14.09 36.23 7.12
C LEU A 23 -14.29 37.12 5.89
N ASP A 24 -14.72 38.37 6.07
CA ASP A 24 -14.84 39.35 4.99
C ASP A 24 -13.47 39.72 4.41
N MET A 25 -12.46 39.89 5.26
CA MET A 25 -11.06 40.05 4.82
C MET A 25 -10.60 38.85 3.97
N LEU A 26 -10.86 37.61 4.42
CA LEU A 26 -10.51 36.40 3.67
C LEU A 26 -11.26 36.28 2.34
N GLU A 27 -12.51 36.77 2.29
CA GLU A 27 -13.32 36.82 1.07
C GLU A 27 -12.68 37.72 0.01
N GLN A 28 -12.19 38.90 0.42
CA GLN A 28 -11.49 39.84 -0.46
C GLN A 28 -10.07 39.37 -0.81
N PHE A 29 -9.37 38.70 0.11
CA PHE A 29 -8.01 38.23 -0.12
C PHE A 29 -7.96 36.99 -1.04
N SER A 30 -8.93 36.08 -0.93
CA SER A 30 -8.91 34.80 -1.66
C SER A 30 -8.70 34.92 -3.18
N PRO A 31 -9.43 35.77 -3.92
CA PRO A 31 -9.20 35.96 -5.36
C PRO A 31 -7.79 36.43 -5.69
N ILE A 32 -7.24 37.33 -4.88
CA ILE A 32 -5.88 37.87 -5.06
C ILE A 32 -4.83 36.79 -4.73
N ALA A 33 -5.03 36.02 -3.67
CA ALA A 33 -4.19 34.87 -3.35
C ALA A 33 -4.16 33.82 -4.48
N ALA A 34 -5.29 33.64 -5.18
CA ALA A 34 -5.36 32.79 -6.36
C ALA A 34 -4.51 33.35 -7.51
N SER A 35 -4.62 34.64 -7.81
CA SER A 35 -3.79 35.32 -8.82
C SER A 35 -2.30 35.28 -8.47
N MET A 36 -1.94 35.48 -7.20
CA MET A 36 -0.56 35.32 -6.73
C MET A 36 -0.07 33.89 -6.97
N SER A 37 -0.89 32.88 -6.66
CA SER A 37 -0.51 31.47 -6.83
C SER A 37 -0.29 31.11 -8.31
N GLN A 38 -1.12 31.63 -9.21
CA GLN A 38 -0.94 31.47 -10.67
C GLN A 38 0.34 32.15 -11.16
N MET A 39 0.62 33.36 -10.71
CA MET A 39 1.86 34.07 -11.04
C MET A 39 3.09 33.32 -10.57
N VAL A 40 3.06 32.79 -9.33
CA VAL A 40 4.14 31.96 -8.81
C VAL A 40 4.32 30.71 -9.66
N LEU A 41 3.24 30.01 -10.01
CA LEU A 41 3.33 28.80 -10.81
C LEU A 41 4.00 29.07 -12.16
N ALA A 42 3.53 30.09 -12.89
CA ALA A 42 4.15 30.50 -14.16
C ALA A 42 5.62 30.93 -13.99
N GLY A 43 5.93 31.59 -12.88
CA GLY A 43 7.28 31.98 -12.51
C GLY A 43 8.21 30.80 -12.22
N LEU A 44 7.73 29.79 -11.49
CA LEU A 44 8.50 28.59 -11.19
C LEU A 44 8.68 27.70 -12.43
N GLU A 45 7.66 27.60 -13.29
CA GLU A 45 7.74 26.89 -14.58
C GLU A 45 8.72 27.54 -15.56
N SER A 46 9.02 28.83 -15.39
CA SER A 46 10.04 29.58 -16.15
C SER A 46 11.41 29.66 -15.45
N ASP A 47 11.65 28.78 -14.46
CA ASP A 47 12.90 28.69 -13.68
C ASP A 47 13.30 30.01 -12.99
N MET A 48 12.32 30.85 -12.64
CA MET A 48 12.59 32.11 -11.94
C MET A 48 13.02 31.85 -10.48
N LYS A 49 14.09 32.52 -10.04
CA LYS A 49 14.55 32.45 -8.65
C LYS A 49 13.47 32.94 -7.68
N LYS A 50 13.32 32.24 -6.55
CA LYS A 50 12.31 32.54 -5.52
C LYS A 50 12.40 33.96 -4.98
N GLU A 51 13.61 34.51 -4.86
CA GLU A 51 13.84 35.88 -4.39
C GLU A 51 13.26 36.91 -5.36
N LYS A 52 13.43 36.69 -6.67
CA LYS A 52 12.90 37.57 -7.71
C LYS A 52 11.37 37.49 -7.77
N LEU A 53 10.81 36.28 -7.65
CA LEU A 53 9.36 36.07 -7.56
C LEU A 53 8.78 36.77 -6.34
N ASN A 54 9.47 36.70 -5.21
CA ASN A 54 9.03 37.36 -4.00
C ASN A 54 8.90 38.88 -4.20
N SER A 55 9.94 39.53 -4.75
CA SER A 55 9.90 40.96 -5.07
C SER A 55 8.81 41.31 -6.09
N LEU A 56 8.63 40.47 -7.11
CA LEU A 56 7.58 40.67 -8.12
C LEU A 56 6.18 40.66 -7.49
N ILE A 57 5.88 39.67 -6.65
CA ILE A 57 4.58 39.54 -5.97
C ILE A 57 4.32 40.72 -5.04
N GLN A 58 5.33 41.13 -4.26
CA GLN A 58 5.21 42.29 -3.38
C GLN A 58 4.83 43.54 -4.17
N ASN A 59 5.52 43.81 -5.28
CA ASN A 59 5.28 44.99 -6.10
C ASN A 59 3.96 44.94 -6.86
N THR A 60 3.54 43.77 -7.38
CA THR A 60 2.32 43.64 -8.16
C THR A 60 1.06 43.66 -7.31
N PHE A 61 1.08 43.00 -6.16
CA PHE A 61 -0.13 42.81 -5.33
C PHE A 61 -0.13 43.67 -4.06
N ASN A 62 0.90 44.49 -3.83
CA ASN A 62 1.07 45.29 -2.63
C ASN A 62 0.88 44.44 -1.35
N VAL A 63 1.75 43.44 -1.18
CA VAL A 63 1.74 42.53 -0.02
C VAL A 63 3.10 42.52 0.66
N ASN A 64 3.13 42.16 1.94
CA ASN A 64 4.41 42.01 2.63
C ASN A 64 5.21 40.79 2.13
N LYS A 65 6.54 40.85 2.30
CA LYS A 65 7.50 39.78 1.96
C LYS A 65 7.09 38.40 2.48
N ARG A 66 6.47 38.33 3.66
CA ARG A 66 6.10 37.06 4.31
C ARG A 66 4.87 36.42 3.64
N HIS A 67 3.85 37.19 3.25
CA HIS A 67 2.75 36.66 2.44
C HIS A 67 3.25 36.15 1.09
N ALA A 68 4.12 36.91 0.41
CA ALA A 68 4.72 36.46 -0.84
C ALA A 68 5.50 35.14 -0.67
N ASN A 69 6.35 35.04 0.35
CA ASN A 69 7.07 33.80 0.67
C ASN A 69 6.14 32.62 0.99
N SER A 70 5.05 32.88 1.71
CA SER A 70 4.07 31.87 2.06
C SER A 70 3.44 31.24 0.81
N VAL A 71 2.98 32.08 -0.12
CA VAL A 71 2.39 31.62 -1.39
C VAL A 71 3.44 30.90 -2.24
N ILE A 72 4.68 31.42 -2.31
CA ILE A 72 5.78 30.75 -3.02
C ILE A 72 6.03 29.34 -2.47
N ASN A 73 6.13 29.19 -1.15
CA ASN A 73 6.37 27.89 -0.52
C ASN A 73 5.21 26.92 -0.72
N PHE A 74 3.97 27.42 -0.63
CA PHE A 74 2.78 26.62 -0.88
C PHE A 74 2.78 26.06 -2.32
N VAL A 75 2.92 26.94 -3.32
CA VAL A 75 2.92 26.54 -4.74
C VAL A 75 4.12 25.64 -5.08
N THR A 76 5.30 25.92 -4.49
CA THR A 76 6.46 25.02 -4.66
C THR A 76 6.13 23.61 -4.16
N GLY A 77 5.48 23.49 -2.99
CA GLY A 77 5.07 22.19 -2.45
C GLY A 77 4.08 21.45 -3.33
N GLU A 78 3.11 22.17 -3.91
CA GLU A 78 2.14 21.59 -4.85
C GLU A 78 2.80 21.16 -6.17
N LEU A 79 3.75 21.94 -6.69
CA LEU A 79 4.53 21.59 -7.88
C LEU A 79 5.37 20.33 -7.64
N ASP A 80 6.14 20.28 -6.55
CA ASP A 80 6.93 19.11 -6.16
C ASP A 80 6.07 17.85 -6.01
N SER A 81 4.87 18.00 -5.44
CA SER A 81 3.89 16.92 -5.29
C SER A 81 3.39 16.43 -6.64
N ALA A 82 3.04 17.36 -7.54
CA ALA A 82 2.59 17.06 -8.89
C ALA A 82 3.67 16.35 -9.71
N GLU A 83 4.92 16.81 -9.65
CA GLU A 83 6.07 16.18 -10.32
C GLU A 83 6.32 14.74 -9.84
N LYS A 84 6.34 14.54 -8.51
CA LYS A 84 6.51 13.20 -7.91
C LYS A 84 5.37 12.27 -8.32
N SER A 85 4.13 12.77 -8.32
CA SER A 85 2.96 12.01 -8.75
C SER A 85 3.04 11.64 -10.23
N TYR A 86 3.41 12.60 -11.08
CA TYR A 86 3.60 12.42 -12.52
C TYR A 86 4.66 11.35 -12.83
N LYS A 87 5.84 11.45 -12.22
CA LYS A 87 6.92 10.46 -12.35
C LYS A 87 6.45 9.07 -11.94
N LYS A 88 5.79 8.95 -10.78
CA LYS A 88 5.26 7.68 -10.28
C LYS A 88 4.21 7.08 -11.22
N HIS A 89 3.36 7.92 -11.84
CA HIS A 89 2.38 7.46 -12.82
C HIS A 89 3.06 6.88 -14.07
N LEU A 90 4.08 7.56 -14.59
CA LEU A 90 4.89 7.06 -15.71
C LEU A 90 5.57 5.73 -15.38
N GLU A 91 6.22 5.62 -14.21
CA GLU A 91 6.85 4.38 -13.76
C GLU A 91 5.85 3.21 -13.66
N ILE A 92 4.63 3.48 -13.19
CA ILE A 92 3.56 2.48 -13.13
C ILE A 92 3.15 2.03 -14.55
N LEU A 93 3.03 2.96 -15.49
CA LEU A 93 2.69 2.64 -16.88
C LEU A 93 3.81 1.85 -17.56
N ASP A 94 5.08 2.24 -17.35
CA ASP A 94 6.24 1.53 -17.90
C ASP A 94 6.36 0.11 -17.37
N ALA A 95 6.13 -0.09 -16.07
CA ALA A 95 6.08 -1.43 -15.50
C ALA A 95 4.98 -2.29 -16.14
N LYS A 96 3.78 -1.72 -16.38
CA LYS A 96 2.67 -2.42 -17.04
C LYS A 96 2.98 -2.74 -18.50
N ILE A 97 3.55 -1.80 -19.25
CA ILE A 97 3.97 -1.98 -20.65
C ILE A 97 5.00 -3.09 -20.75
N LYS A 98 6.05 -3.05 -19.91
CA LYS A 98 7.10 -4.08 -19.87
C LYS A 98 6.52 -5.46 -19.62
N LEU A 99 5.62 -5.59 -18.65
CA LEU A 99 4.98 -6.87 -18.32
C LEU A 99 4.15 -7.41 -19.50
N VAL A 100 3.30 -6.57 -20.10
CA VAL A 100 2.47 -7.00 -21.23
C VAL A 100 3.33 -7.35 -22.45
N LYS A 101 4.41 -6.59 -22.73
CA LYS A 101 5.37 -6.92 -23.79
C LYS A 101 5.98 -8.30 -23.58
N GLN A 102 6.49 -8.60 -22.38
CA GLN A 102 7.03 -9.91 -22.04
C GLN A 102 6.02 -11.05 -22.20
N GLU A 103 4.76 -10.83 -21.81
CA GLU A 103 3.68 -11.81 -22.01
C GLU A 103 3.38 -12.03 -23.49
N THR A 104 3.31 -10.95 -24.29
CA THR A 104 3.08 -11.06 -25.74
C THR A 104 4.21 -11.80 -26.45
N GLU A 105 5.47 -11.54 -26.09
CA GLU A 105 6.63 -12.25 -26.63
C GLU A 105 6.59 -13.74 -26.29
N LYS A 106 6.30 -14.10 -25.03
CA LYS A 106 6.15 -15.49 -24.61
C LYS A 106 5.04 -16.21 -25.38
N LEU A 107 3.87 -15.58 -25.51
CA LEU A 107 2.74 -16.15 -26.27
C LEU A 107 3.06 -16.28 -27.76
N ASN A 108 3.70 -15.27 -28.37
CA ASN A 108 4.14 -15.34 -29.76
C ASN A 108 5.14 -16.48 -30.00
N LYS A 109 6.12 -16.67 -29.09
CA LYS A 109 7.08 -17.78 -29.17
C LYS A 109 6.39 -19.14 -29.13
N ARG A 110 5.47 -19.34 -28.18
CA ARG A 110 4.67 -20.59 -28.08
C ARG A 110 3.82 -20.83 -29.33
N LEU A 111 3.14 -19.80 -29.84
CA LEU A 111 2.34 -19.90 -31.06
C LEU A 111 3.20 -20.20 -32.30
N LYS A 112 4.42 -19.65 -32.38
CA LYS A 112 5.37 -19.95 -33.45
C LYS A 112 5.84 -21.41 -33.38
N ALA A 113 6.25 -21.88 -32.20
CA ALA A 113 6.66 -23.27 -31.99
C ALA A 113 5.53 -24.26 -32.34
N HIS A 114 4.29 -23.96 -31.94
CA HIS A 114 3.14 -24.78 -32.33
C HIS A 114 2.87 -24.78 -33.85
N ARG A 115 2.99 -23.63 -34.52
CA ARG A 115 2.85 -23.55 -36.00
C ARG A 115 3.91 -24.38 -36.70
N GLU A 116 5.14 -24.37 -36.19
CA GLU A 116 6.22 -25.19 -36.73
C GLU A 116 5.97 -26.69 -36.52
N TYR A 117 5.43 -27.07 -35.35
CA TYR A 117 4.97 -28.44 -35.08
C TYR A 117 3.91 -28.88 -36.10
N VAL A 118 2.86 -28.08 -36.30
CA VAL A 118 1.79 -28.37 -37.26
C VAL A 118 2.35 -28.57 -38.68
N ARG A 119 3.24 -27.68 -39.15
CA ARG A 119 3.89 -27.83 -40.46
C ARG A 119 4.71 -29.12 -40.57
N THR A 120 5.39 -29.54 -39.51
CA THR A 120 6.13 -30.81 -39.52
C THR A 120 5.22 -32.02 -39.56
N VAL A 121 4.07 -31.97 -38.87
CA VAL A 121 3.04 -33.01 -38.91
C VAL A 121 2.41 -33.10 -40.30
N GLU A 122 2.04 -31.97 -40.91
CA GLU A 122 1.48 -31.91 -42.27
C GLU A 122 2.44 -32.52 -43.29
N LYS A 123 3.72 -32.12 -43.27
CA LYS A 123 4.75 -32.69 -44.16
C LYS A 123 4.91 -34.20 -43.97
N ARG A 124 4.88 -34.66 -42.72
CA ARG A 124 4.94 -36.09 -42.40
C ARG A 124 3.72 -36.84 -42.93
N ASN A 125 2.52 -36.31 -42.72
CA ASN A 125 1.28 -36.91 -43.20
C ASN A 125 1.22 -36.97 -44.73
N LEU A 126 1.68 -35.92 -45.42
CA LEU A 126 1.85 -35.91 -46.88
C LEU A 126 2.83 -36.97 -47.36
N ALA A 127 3.99 -37.12 -46.70
CA ALA A 127 4.98 -38.14 -47.04
C ALA A 127 4.47 -39.57 -46.83
N ILE A 128 3.56 -39.78 -45.87
CA ILE A 128 2.89 -41.07 -45.63
C ILE A 128 1.82 -41.32 -46.70
N LYS A 129 0.99 -40.32 -47.01
CA LYS A 129 -0.13 -40.44 -47.95
C LYS A 129 0.32 -40.56 -49.41
N SER A 130 1.44 -39.94 -49.76
CA SER A 130 1.99 -39.94 -51.13
C SER A 130 3.49 -40.24 -51.10
N PRO A 131 3.87 -41.52 -50.92
CA PRO A 131 5.26 -41.87 -50.70
C PRO A 131 6.07 -41.84 -52.00
N GLN A 132 7.15 -41.06 -52.02
CA GLN A 132 8.03 -40.92 -53.18
C GLN A 132 9.06 -42.06 -53.23
N LYS A 133 9.34 -42.58 -54.42
CA LYS A 133 10.43 -43.53 -54.66
C LYS A 133 11.77 -42.79 -54.88
N THR A 134 12.85 -43.40 -54.43
CA THR A 134 14.23 -42.99 -54.71
C THR A 134 14.61 -43.37 -56.15
N LYS A 135 15.72 -42.83 -56.67
CA LYS A 135 16.22 -43.16 -58.03
C LYS A 135 16.45 -44.67 -58.24
N THR A 136 16.63 -45.42 -57.15
CA THR A 136 16.81 -46.88 -57.13
C THR A 136 15.50 -47.66 -56.86
N GLY A 137 14.32 -47.02 -56.99
CA GLY A 137 13.00 -47.66 -56.87
C GLY A 137 12.48 -47.90 -55.44
N LYS A 138 13.29 -47.72 -54.39
CA LYS A 138 12.90 -47.91 -52.98
C LYS A 138 12.13 -46.70 -52.44
N LEU A 139 11.12 -46.91 -51.59
CA LEU A 139 10.35 -45.83 -50.95
C LEU A 139 11.24 -44.98 -50.03
N LYS A 140 11.16 -43.64 -50.12
CA LYS A 140 11.87 -42.74 -49.20
C LYS A 140 11.35 -42.93 -47.77
N LYS A 141 12.27 -43.07 -46.81
CA LYS A 141 11.94 -43.24 -45.39
C LYS A 141 11.36 -41.95 -44.82
N VAL A 142 10.23 -42.04 -44.11
CA VAL A 142 9.59 -40.90 -43.45
C VAL A 142 10.36 -40.54 -42.18
N SER A 143 10.78 -39.28 -42.06
CA SER A 143 11.52 -38.81 -40.88
C SER A 143 10.66 -38.83 -39.61
N PRO A 144 11.24 -39.17 -38.44
CA PRO A 144 10.53 -39.13 -37.16
C PRO A 144 10.12 -37.71 -36.77
N LEU A 145 9.01 -37.60 -36.02
CA LEU A 145 8.46 -36.32 -35.57
C LEU A 145 9.18 -35.91 -34.28
N ASN A 146 10.13 -34.99 -34.41
CA ASN A 146 10.97 -34.57 -33.28
C ASN A 146 10.40 -33.35 -32.51
N LYS A 147 9.38 -32.68 -33.06
CA LYS A 147 8.71 -31.52 -32.42
C LYS A 147 7.50 -31.98 -31.61
N LYS A 148 7.23 -31.31 -30.50
CA LYS A 148 6.08 -31.57 -29.61
C LYS A 148 5.03 -30.45 -29.74
N PRO A 149 3.74 -30.76 -29.51
CA PRO A 149 2.70 -29.73 -29.46
C PRO A 149 2.85 -28.84 -28.21
N GLU A 150 2.76 -27.53 -28.40
CA GLU A 150 2.74 -26.53 -27.32
C GLU A 150 1.37 -26.28 -26.67
N PHE A 151 0.31 -26.80 -27.31
CA PHE A 151 -1.08 -26.69 -26.88
C PHE A 151 -1.74 -28.04 -27.12
N ASP A 152 -2.55 -28.47 -26.16
CA ASP A 152 -3.33 -29.70 -26.29
C ASP A 152 -4.47 -29.50 -27.29
N ASP A 153 -4.83 -30.57 -28.00
CA ASP A 153 -5.96 -30.58 -28.95
C ASP A 153 -7.33 -30.58 -28.25
N ALA A 154 -7.35 -30.60 -26.92
CA ALA A 154 -8.54 -30.58 -26.10
C ALA A 154 -9.14 -29.17 -25.91
N CYS A 155 -10.42 -29.14 -25.54
CA CYS A 155 -11.08 -27.96 -25.00
C CYS A 155 -10.95 -27.93 -23.46
N PRO A 156 -10.87 -26.74 -22.83
CA PRO A 156 -10.81 -26.67 -21.37
C PRO A 156 -12.14 -27.14 -20.74
N ILE A 157 -12.07 -28.09 -19.80
CA ILE A 157 -13.21 -28.66 -19.05
C ILE A 157 -14.07 -27.57 -18.36
N ASN A 158 -13.48 -26.41 -18.02
CA ASN A 158 -14.14 -25.32 -17.29
C ASN A 158 -14.32 -24.02 -18.12
N GLY A 159 -14.17 -24.08 -19.45
CA GLY A 159 -14.36 -22.92 -20.32
C GLY A 159 -15.84 -22.74 -20.70
N LYS A 160 -16.43 -21.59 -20.36
CA LYS A 160 -17.81 -21.20 -20.77
C LYS A 160 -18.13 -21.58 -22.23
N SER A 161 -19.40 -21.92 -22.49
CA SER A 161 -20.16 -22.38 -23.69
C SER A 161 -19.66 -22.20 -25.14
N HIS A 162 -18.46 -21.69 -25.40
CA HIS A 162 -18.00 -21.32 -26.75
C HIS A 162 -17.15 -22.38 -27.46
N GLY A 163 -16.93 -23.56 -26.88
CA GLY A 163 -16.31 -24.71 -27.58
C GLY A 163 -14.89 -24.49 -28.15
N LYS A 164 -14.10 -23.58 -27.59
CA LYS A 164 -12.78 -23.21 -28.15
C LYS A 164 -11.63 -24.09 -27.66
N THR A 165 -10.72 -24.46 -28.56
CA THR A 165 -9.49 -25.19 -28.21
C THR A 165 -8.46 -24.31 -27.50
N TYR A 166 -7.48 -24.91 -26.82
CA TYR A 166 -6.38 -24.16 -26.17
C TYR A 166 -5.60 -23.26 -27.14
N LEU A 167 -5.40 -23.69 -28.39
CA LEU A 167 -4.77 -22.87 -29.43
C LEU A 167 -5.60 -21.63 -29.77
N GLN A 168 -6.92 -21.78 -29.92
CA GLN A 168 -7.82 -20.65 -30.20
C GLN A 168 -7.86 -19.66 -29.04
N LEU A 169 -7.87 -20.16 -27.80
CA LEU A 169 -7.79 -19.33 -26.60
C LEU A 169 -6.46 -18.57 -26.51
N ALA A 170 -5.34 -19.21 -26.85
CA ALA A 170 -4.04 -18.55 -26.88
C ALA A 170 -3.96 -17.45 -27.96
N LYS A 171 -4.54 -17.67 -29.14
CA LYS A 171 -4.67 -16.64 -30.19
C LYS A 171 -5.52 -15.46 -29.72
N GLN A 172 -6.66 -15.73 -29.10
CA GLN A 172 -7.53 -14.68 -28.54
C GLN A 172 -6.84 -13.91 -27.41
N GLN A 173 -6.11 -14.61 -26.53
CA GLN A 173 -5.33 -14.00 -25.47
C GLN A 173 -4.24 -13.08 -26.03
N LEU A 174 -3.52 -13.52 -27.07
CA LEU A 174 -2.52 -12.69 -27.73
C LEU A 174 -3.15 -11.41 -28.29
N HIS A 175 -4.30 -11.51 -28.98
CA HIS A 175 -5.02 -10.34 -29.50
C HIS A 175 -5.42 -9.37 -28.37
N GLN A 176 -5.99 -9.88 -27.28
CA GLN A 176 -6.34 -9.08 -26.10
C GLN A 176 -5.12 -8.40 -25.49
N LYS A 177 -3.98 -9.09 -25.42
CA LYS A 177 -2.73 -8.54 -24.87
C LYS A 177 -2.12 -7.47 -25.78
N LYS A 178 -2.17 -7.63 -27.11
CA LYS A 178 -1.78 -6.58 -28.06
C LYS A 178 -2.65 -5.33 -27.91
N ARG A 179 -3.97 -5.50 -27.77
CA ARG A 179 -4.89 -4.38 -27.49
C ARG A 179 -4.57 -3.71 -26.16
N GLN A 180 -4.32 -4.50 -25.11
CA GLN A 180 -3.93 -3.98 -23.79
C GLN A 180 -2.63 -3.18 -23.86
N LEU A 181 -1.64 -3.65 -24.62
CA LEU A 181 -0.38 -2.94 -24.85
C LEU A 181 -0.61 -1.60 -25.56
N ARG A 182 -1.39 -1.58 -26.65
CA ARG A 182 -1.79 -0.36 -27.36
C ARG A 182 -2.41 0.64 -26.39
N MET A 183 -3.40 0.21 -25.60
CA MET A 183 -4.05 1.07 -24.61
C MET A 183 -3.07 1.68 -23.59
N TYR A 184 -2.08 0.92 -23.10
CA TYR A 184 -1.09 1.47 -22.17
C TYR A 184 -0.11 2.42 -22.85
N LEU A 185 0.30 2.16 -24.09
CA LEU A 185 1.11 3.07 -24.87
C LEU A 185 0.36 4.39 -25.13
N ASP A 186 -0.91 4.31 -25.55
CA ASP A 186 -1.75 5.49 -25.80
C ASP A 186 -1.98 6.29 -24.51
N ARG A 187 -2.15 5.62 -23.36
CA ARG A 187 -2.24 6.28 -22.05
C ARG A 187 -0.94 6.96 -21.68
N LYS A 188 0.20 6.30 -21.87
CA LYS A 188 1.51 6.91 -21.61
C LYS A 188 1.73 8.14 -22.50
N SER A 189 1.41 8.03 -23.78
CA SER A 189 1.48 9.16 -24.73
C SER A 189 0.62 10.34 -24.25
N ARG A 190 -0.62 10.07 -23.84
CA ARG A 190 -1.51 11.13 -23.29
C ARG A 190 -0.97 11.79 -22.02
N VAL A 191 -0.35 11.01 -21.12
CA VAL A 191 0.28 11.57 -19.91
C VAL A 191 1.47 12.44 -20.28
N LEU A 192 2.33 11.97 -21.21
CA LEU A 192 3.47 12.75 -21.70
C LEU A 192 3.03 14.04 -22.40
N GLN A 193 2.00 13.98 -23.25
CA GLN A 193 1.41 15.14 -23.92
C GLN A 193 0.77 16.12 -22.93
N GLY A 194 0.18 15.61 -21.85
CA GLY A 194 -0.49 16.43 -20.84
C GLY A 194 0.45 17.15 -19.88
N GLY A 195 1.73 16.76 -19.83
CA GLY A 195 2.72 17.36 -18.93
C GLY A 195 2.43 17.18 -17.45
N VAL A 196 3.20 17.88 -16.62
CA VAL A 196 2.91 18.02 -15.19
C VAL A 196 1.74 18.99 -15.06
N LYS A 197 0.70 18.58 -14.31
CA LYS A 197 -0.44 19.44 -13.99
C LYS A 197 -0.48 19.66 -12.50
N VAL A 198 -0.23 20.90 -12.09
CA VAL A 198 -0.34 21.31 -10.69
C VAL A 198 -1.81 21.61 -10.39
N ASN A 199 -2.31 21.02 -9.31
CA ASN A 199 -3.63 21.34 -8.79
C ASN A 199 -3.47 22.33 -7.63
N LEU A 200 -3.69 23.61 -7.88
CA LEU A 200 -3.65 24.65 -6.84
C LEU A 200 -4.90 24.67 -5.96
N GLY A 201 -5.74 23.63 -6.02
CA GLY A 201 -6.98 23.51 -5.27
C GLY A 201 -8.12 24.34 -5.87
N ASN A 202 -9.14 24.63 -5.06
CA ASN A 202 -10.13 25.65 -5.40
C ASN A 202 -9.37 26.99 -5.49
N LEU A 203 -9.33 27.61 -6.67
CA LEU A 203 -8.81 28.97 -6.85
C LEU A 203 -9.38 29.86 -5.73
N GLY A 204 -8.54 30.27 -4.78
CA GLY A 204 -8.98 30.97 -3.55
C GLY A 204 -8.47 30.40 -2.22
N GLN A 205 -7.56 29.43 -2.23
CA GLN A 205 -6.89 29.02 -1.00
C GLN A 205 -5.94 30.12 -0.51
N VAL A 206 -6.08 30.50 0.77
CA VAL A 206 -5.17 31.45 1.41
C VAL A 206 -4.22 30.68 2.31
N ALA A 207 -2.98 30.54 1.86
CA ALA A 207 -1.94 29.80 2.57
C ALA A 207 -1.06 30.74 3.42
N PHE A 208 -0.93 30.40 4.69
CA PHE A 208 0.01 30.96 5.66
C PHE A 208 0.96 29.83 6.11
N VAL A 209 1.98 29.56 5.32
CA VAL A 209 3.00 28.53 5.59
C VAL A 209 3.88 28.98 6.75
N GLY A 210 4.06 28.13 7.76
CA GLY A 210 4.95 28.40 8.90
C GLY A 210 6.41 28.08 8.58
N SER A 211 7.33 28.57 9.41
CA SER A 211 8.75 28.23 9.34
C SER A 211 9.29 27.98 10.74
N THR A 212 10.24 27.05 10.88
CA THR A 212 10.91 26.79 12.17
C THR A 212 11.78 27.94 12.64
N ASN A 213 12.15 28.83 11.72
CA ASN A 213 13.00 29.99 12.01
C ASN A 213 12.17 31.22 12.43
N GLU A 214 10.87 31.04 12.64
CA GLU A 214 9.95 32.13 13.00
C GLU A 214 9.56 32.08 14.47
N THR A 215 9.33 33.27 15.02
CA THR A 215 8.72 33.43 16.33
C THR A 215 7.24 33.09 16.25
N ASN A 216 6.72 32.48 17.33
CA ASN A 216 5.31 32.08 17.45
C ASN A 216 4.83 31.18 16.31
N SER A 217 5.69 30.28 15.83
CA SER A 217 5.41 29.27 14.78
C SER A 217 5.12 29.80 13.36
N ASN A 218 4.64 31.04 13.22
CA ASN A 218 4.28 31.70 11.96
C ASN A 218 4.07 33.22 12.17
N GLN A 219 4.77 34.06 11.42
CA GLN A 219 4.71 35.52 11.61
C GLN A 219 3.44 36.21 11.09
N ILE A 220 2.74 35.62 10.11
CA ILE A 220 1.58 36.24 9.45
C ILE A 220 0.24 35.67 9.93
N CYS A 221 0.25 34.53 10.63
CA CYS A 221 -0.92 33.95 11.26
C CYS A 221 -0.51 33.25 12.56
N GLN A 222 -0.84 33.82 13.71
CA GLN A 222 -0.43 33.32 15.02
C GLN A 222 -1.61 32.71 15.76
N LEU A 223 -1.40 31.54 16.35
CA LEU A 223 -2.35 30.94 17.27
C LEU A 223 -2.20 31.58 18.65
N ILE A 224 -3.33 31.98 19.23
CA ILE A 224 -3.48 32.36 20.63
C ILE A 224 -4.29 31.23 21.28
N PRO A 225 -3.64 30.33 22.04
CA PRO A 225 -4.33 29.25 22.71
C PRO A 225 -5.22 29.77 23.84
N ASP A 226 -6.46 29.28 23.90
CA ASP A 226 -7.43 29.57 24.94
C ASP A 226 -8.57 28.53 24.88
N VAL A 227 -9.56 28.63 25.77
CA VAL A 227 -10.81 27.85 25.72
C VAL A 227 -11.49 28.02 24.36
N ILE A 228 -11.51 29.26 23.85
CA ILE A 228 -11.88 29.57 22.47
C ILE A 228 -10.62 30.11 21.78
N PRO A 229 -9.85 29.27 21.07
CA PRO A 229 -8.61 29.70 20.46
C PRO A 229 -8.87 30.78 19.41
N GLN A 230 -7.92 31.70 19.30
CA GLN A 230 -7.99 32.79 18.33
C GLN A 230 -6.80 32.73 17.38
N LEU A 231 -7.04 33.07 16.12
CA LEU A 231 -5.99 33.31 15.14
C LEU A 231 -5.80 34.81 14.97
N LYS A 232 -4.59 35.28 15.21
CA LYS A 232 -4.17 36.64 14.92
C LYS A 232 -3.55 36.67 13.53
N ILE A 233 -4.28 37.21 12.56
CA ILE A 233 -3.90 37.22 11.15
C ILE A 233 -3.41 38.62 10.79
N ARG A 234 -2.21 38.69 10.20
CA ARG A 234 -1.69 39.93 9.62
C ARG A 234 -2.42 40.19 8.30
N VAL A 235 -2.94 41.40 8.17
CA VAL A 235 -3.65 41.84 6.96
C VAL A 235 -2.61 42.19 5.87
N PRO A 236 -2.82 41.78 4.61
CA PRO A 236 -1.99 42.25 3.50
C PRO A 236 -2.15 43.76 3.27
N TYR A 237 -1.09 44.46 2.83
CA TYR A 237 -1.10 45.94 2.76
C TYR A 237 -2.26 46.53 1.94
N PHE A 238 -2.67 45.88 0.85
CA PHE A 238 -3.81 46.32 0.03
C PHE A 238 -5.18 46.26 0.74
N LEU A 239 -5.29 45.63 1.91
CA LEU A 239 -6.51 45.57 2.74
C LEU A 239 -6.37 46.31 4.08
N GLU A 240 -5.19 46.84 4.41
CA GLU A 240 -4.94 47.46 5.72
C GLU A 240 -5.79 48.72 5.95
N GLU A 241 -6.14 49.46 4.90
CA GLU A 241 -7.00 50.65 5.00
C GLU A 241 -8.42 50.29 5.51
N THR A 242 -8.94 49.12 5.14
CA THR A 242 -10.28 48.68 5.51
C THR A 242 -10.29 47.85 6.79
N PHE A 243 -9.29 46.97 6.97
CA PHE A 243 -9.28 45.97 8.05
C PHE A 243 -8.27 46.26 9.17
N GLY A 244 -7.46 47.32 9.04
CA GLY A 244 -6.34 47.61 9.91
C GLY A 244 -5.16 46.66 9.69
N ALA A 245 -4.12 46.78 10.51
CA ALA A 245 -2.89 45.97 10.35
C ALA A 245 -3.09 44.48 10.66
N GLN A 246 -4.04 44.14 11.54
CA GLN A 246 -4.24 42.78 12.06
C GLN A 246 -5.71 42.53 12.38
N VAL A 247 -6.20 41.33 12.07
CA VAL A 247 -7.53 40.87 12.45
C VAL A 247 -7.44 39.66 13.39
N GLN A 248 -8.40 39.56 14.30
CA GLN A 248 -8.56 38.40 15.17
C GLN A 248 -9.69 37.53 14.65
N LEU A 249 -9.46 36.21 14.65
CA LEU A 249 -10.44 35.22 14.23
C LEU A 249 -10.60 34.16 15.32
N PRO A 250 -11.68 34.21 16.12
CA PRO A 250 -12.01 33.15 17.05
C PRO A 250 -12.41 31.86 16.32
N LEU A 251 -11.96 30.72 16.82
CA LEU A 251 -12.25 29.39 16.27
C LEU A 251 -13.26 28.64 17.16
N TYR A 252 -14.51 29.10 17.18
CA TYR A 252 -15.56 28.53 18.05
C TYR A 252 -15.84 27.04 17.80
N LYS A 253 -15.58 26.56 16.59
CA LYS A 253 -15.77 25.16 16.19
C LYS A 253 -14.46 24.39 16.07
N ILE A 254 -13.44 24.80 16.83
CA ILE A 254 -12.20 24.03 16.84
C ILE A 254 -12.49 22.60 17.32
N ASN A 255 -11.97 21.62 16.60
CA ASN A 255 -12.12 20.23 17.00
C ASN A 255 -11.28 19.99 18.28
N PRO A 256 -11.88 19.57 19.40
CA PRO A 256 -11.12 19.26 20.61
C PRO A 256 -10.08 18.16 20.37
N HIS A 257 -10.40 17.20 19.49
CA HIS A 257 -9.47 16.15 19.11
C HIS A 257 -8.38 16.68 18.18
N GLY A 258 -7.15 16.77 18.71
CA GLY A 258 -5.98 17.25 18.00
C GLY A 258 -5.60 18.69 18.32
N TYR A 259 -6.47 19.45 18.99
CA TYR A 259 -6.13 20.79 19.45
C TYR A 259 -4.97 20.76 20.45
N ASP A 260 -4.97 19.78 21.36
CA ASP A 260 -3.86 19.47 22.27
C ASP A 260 -2.50 19.38 21.54
N LYS A 261 -2.48 18.75 20.37
CA LYS A 261 -1.26 18.58 19.56
C LYS A 261 -0.85 19.86 18.86
N ILE A 262 -1.81 20.66 18.42
CA ILE A 262 -1.53 21.99 17.84
C ILE A 262 -0.94 22.90 18.92
N VAL A 263 -1.53 22.93 20.12
CA VAL A 263 -1.03 23.70 21.27
C VAL A 263 0.34 23.22 21.70
N THR A 264 0.59 21.90 21.70
CA THR A 264 1.92 21.35 21.97
C THR A 264 2.95 21.82 20.95
N ALA A 265 2.63 21.76 19.65
CA ALA A 265 3.51 22.23 18.59
C ALA A 265 3.78 23.74 18.70
N TRP A 266 2.77 24.54 19.03
CA TRP A 266 2.89 25.96 19.34
C TRP A 266 3.82 26.20 20.55
N ALA A 267 3.61 25.49 21.65
CA ALA A 267 4.41 25.63 22.88
C ALA A 267 5.88 25.24 22.66
N LEU A 268 6.14 24.30 21.74
CA LEU A 268 7.49 23.90 21.34
C LEU A 268 8.09 24.81 20.24
N ASN A 269 7.41 25.90 19.87
CA ASN A 269 7.78 26.82 18.78
C ASN A 269 8.06 26.10 17.45
N GLN A 270 7.30 25.04 17.15
CA GLN A 270 7.36 24.34 15.88
C GLN A 270 6.57 25.11 14.81
N ALA A 271 6.94 24.95 13.54
CA ALA A 271 6.25 25.62 12.43
C ALA A 271 4.76 25.23 12.36
N LEU A 272 3.88 26.23 12.27
CA LEU A 272 2.44 26.04 12.06
C LEU A 272 2.02 26.61 10.71
N THR A 273 1.45 25.76 9.87
CA THR A 273 0.94 26.15 8.56
C THR A 273 -0.59 26.19 8.59
N TYR A 274 -1.17 27.30 8.18
CA TYR A 274 -2.62 27.49 8.10
C TYR A 274 -3.02 27.64 6.64
N VAL A 275 -3.98 26.84 6.17
CA VAL A 275 -4.56 26.98 4.83
C VAL A 275 -6.05 27.20 4.96
N PHE A 276 -6.51 28.39 4.59
CA PHE A 276 -7.92 28.74 4.57
C PHE A 276 -8.50 28.39 3.21
N SER A 277 -9.68 27.78 3.20
CA SER A 277 -10.39 27.43 1.97
C SER A 277 -11.89 27.35 2.20
N LYS A 278 -12.67 27.36 1.11
CA LYS A 278 -14.11 27.08 1.17
C LYS A 278 -14.38 25.60 0.91
N ASN A 279 -15.23 25.02 1.76
CA ASN A 279 -15.77 23.69 1.54
C ASN A 279 -16.82 23.71 0.40
N PRO A 280 -17.30 22.55 -0.10
CA PRO A 280 -18.32 22.51 -1.16
C PRO A 280 -19.65 23.18 -0.81
N LYS A 281 -19.90 23.48 0.47
CA LYS A 281 -21.08 24.21 0.96
C LYS A 281 -20.84 25.73 1.08
N GLY A 282 -19.72 26.23 0.56
CA GLY A 282 -19.34 27.65 0.60
C GLY A 282 -18.85 28.15 1.96
N LYS A 283 -18.68 27.27 2.96
CA LYS A 283 -18.24 27.67 4.31
C LYS A 283 -16.72 27.64 4.41
N TRP A 284 -16.18 28.66 5.08
CA TRP A 284 -14.75 28.74 5.39
C TRP A 284 -14.31 27.63 6.36
N VAL A 285 -13.19 27.00 6.02
CA VAL A 285 -12.47 26.04 6.85
C VAL A 285 -11.00 26.45 6.93
N VAL A 286 -10.38 26.17 8.07
CA VAL A 286 -8.93 26.32 8.27
C VAL A 286 -8.31 24.94 8.46
N ALA A 287 -7.28 24.64 7.68
CA ALA A 287 -6.45 23.46 7.82
C ALA A 287 -5.14 23.85 8.51
N ILE A 288 -4.95 23.41 9.74
CA ILE A 288 -3.76 23.68 10.57
C ILE A 288 -2.86 22.46 10.50
N THR A 289 -1.66 22.63 9.94
CA THR A 289 -0.66 21.57 9.83
C THR A 289 0.49 21.82 10.80
N CYS A 290 0.79 20.83 11.63
CA CYS A 290 1.88 20.87 12.60
C CYS A 290 2.65 19.54 12.61
N LEU A 291 3.88 19.58 13.13
CA LEU A 291 4.64 18.38 13.40
C LEU A 291 4.12 17.75 14.70
N VAL A 292 3.83 16.45 14.67
CA VAL A 292 3.29 15.73 15.83
C VAL A 292 4.20 14.59 16.22
N ASP A 293 4.57 14.55 17.50
CA ASP A 293 5.28 13.44 18.12
C ASP A 293 4.31 12.39 18.63
N PHE A 294 4.54 11.13 18.25
CA PHE A 294 3.76 10.00 18.76
C PHE A 294 4.57 9.20 19.78
N ALA A 295 4.08 9.15 21.02
CA ALA A 295 4.68 8.31 22.05
C ALA A 295 4.57 6.83 21.68
N ILE A 296 5.66 6.08 21.81
CA ILE A 296 5.65 4.62 21.59
C ILE A 296 5.21 3.96 22.89
N THR A 297 4.10 3.22 22.85
CA THR A 297 3.49 2.51 23.99
C THR A 297 3.80 1.02 23.97
N SER A 298 4.19 0.47 22.82
CA SER A 298 4.62 -0.93 22.70
C SER A 298 6.02 -1.14 23.27
N ASN A 299 6.23 -2.30 23.90
CA ASN A 299 7.50 -2.78 24.40
C ASN A 299 8.52 -3.03 23.27
N GLU A 300 9.78 -3.23 23.67
CA GLU A 300 10.83 -3.66 22.75
C GLU A 300 10.57 -5.04 22.13
N LYS A 301 11.05 -5.21 20.89
CA LYS A 301 10.86 -6.44 20.12
C LYS A 301 11.43 -7.70 20.80
N SER A 302 12.39 -7.55 21.71
CA SER A 302 12.98 -8.66 22.48
C SER A 302 11.99 -9.33 23.42
N LEU A 303 10.92 -8.64 23.85
CA LEU A 303 9.87 -9.20 24.69
C LEU A 303 8.79 -9.96 23.90
N GLY A 304 8.94 -10.03 22.58
CA GLY A 304 8.05 -10.73 21.66
C GLY A 304 7.17 -9.79 20.84
N CYS A 305 6.74 -10.28 19.69
CA CYS A 305 6.05 -9.51 18.64
C CYS A 305 4.72 -10.15 18.22
N ILE A 306 3.84 -9.38 17.58
CA ILE A 306 2.69 -9.89 16.83
C ILE A 306 3.00 -9.83 15.34
N GLY A 307 3.15 -10.97 14.68
CA GLY A 307 3.29 -11.04 13.23
C GLY A 307 1.94 -11.11 12.52
N LEU A 308 1.84 -10.51 11.33
CA LEU A 308 0.64 -10.52 10.50
C LEU A 308 0.93 -11.04 9.09
N ASP A 309 0.16 -12.03 8.65
CA ASP A 309 0.11 -12.52 7.28
C ASP A 309 -1.20 -12.09 6.63
N ILE A 310 -1.12 -11.10 5.73
CA ILE A 310 -2.30 -10.49 5.12
C ILE A 310 -2.62 -11.25 3.82
N ASN A 311 -3.77 -11.91 3.79
CA ASN A 311 -4.34 -12.57 2.62
C ASN A 311 -5.62 -11.83 2.16
N PRO A 312 -6.09 -12.06 0.91
CA PRO A 312 -7.23 -11.34 0.33
C PRO A 312 -8.50 -11.35 1.17
N ASP A 313 -8.84 -12.51 1.75
CA ASP A 313 -10.09 -12.71 2.45
C ASP A 313 -9.90 -12.66 3.98
N SER A 314 -8.66 -12.49 4.45
CA SER A 314 -8.35 -12.61 5.87
C SER A 314 -6.92 -12.23 6.24
N VAL A 315 -6.71 -11.85 7.51
CA VAL A 315 -5.39 -11.62 8.09
C VAL A 315 -5.10 -12.69 9.15
N GLY A 316 -4.10 -13.53 8.90
CA GLY A 316 -3.53 -14.40 9.92
C GLY A 316 -2.70 -13.56 10.90
N TRP A 317 -2.73 -13.92 12.18
CA TRP A 317 -1.88 -13.28 13.19
C TRP A 317 -1.31 -14.31 14.16
N CYS A 318 -0.13 -14.00 14.71
CA CYS A 318 0.50 -14.79 15.76
C CYS A 318 1.34 -13.91 16.69
N ALA A 319 1.09 -14.01 17.99
CA ALA A 319 1.86 -13.36 19.05
C ALA A 319 2.93 -14.31 19.59
N THR A 320 4.09 -13.76 19.92
CA THR A 320 5.25 -14.50 20.44
C THR A 320 5.66 -14.02 21.84
N ASN A 321 6.27 -14.92 22.63
CA ASN A 321 7.01 -14.55 23.84
C ASN A 321 8.42 -14.06 23.52
N CYS A 322 9.23 -13.75 24.54
CA CYS A 322 10.61 -13.29 24.39
C CYS A 322 11.56 -14.30 23.72
N HIS A 323 11.21 -15.60 23.72
CA HIS A 323 11.97 -16.66 23.02
C HIS A 323 11.51 -16.89 21.57
N GLY A 324 10.50 -16.16 21.12
CA GLY A 324 9.93 -16.30 19.78
C GLY A 324 8.99 -17.50 19.63
N ASN A 325 8.56 -18.13 20.72
CA ASN A 325 7.56 -19.19 20.69
C ASN A 325 6.15 -18.58 20.63
N PRO A 326 5.20 -19.21 19.90
CA PRO A 326 3.84 -18.70 19.82
C PRO A 326 3.15 -18.78 21.18
N VAL A 327 2.47 -17.71 21.59
CA VAL A 327 1.63 -17.66 22.80
C VAL A 327 0.15 -17.54 22.49
N ALA A 328 -0.19 -16.94 21.34
CA ALA A 328 -1.56 -16.84 20.86
C ALA A 328 -1.54 -16.66 19.34
N TRP A 329 -2.55 -17.17 18.65
CA TRP A 329 -2.68 -17.01 17.21
C TRP A 329 -4.14 -17.08 16.78
N GLY A 330 -4.40 -16.63 15.57
CA GLY A 330 -5.72 -16.70 14.99
C GLY A 330 -5.77 -16.09 13.61
N LYS A 331 -7.01 -15.78 13.21
CA LYS A 331 -7.34 -15.27 11.91
C LYS A 331 -8.46 -14.23 12.06
N VAL A 332 -8.32 -13.10 11.38
CA VAL A 332 -9.36 -12.08 11.26
C VAL A 332 -9.89 -12.14 9.83
N ASN A 333 -11.18 -12.41 9.65
CA ASN A 333 -11.79 -12.48 8.32
C ASN A 333 -12.10 -11.06 7.81
N LEU A 334 -11.91 -10.85 6.50
CA LEU A 334 -12.17 -9.57 5.85
C LEU A 334 -13.45 -9.59 5.01
N ASP A 335 -13.91 -10.77 4.56
CA ASP A 335 -15.17 -11.00 3.81
C ASP A 335 -15.48 -9.88 2.80
N LEU A 336 -14.54 -9.63 1.87
CA LEU A 336 -14.58 -8.49 0.94
C LEU A 336 -15.36 -8.77 -0.36
N HIS A 337 -16.04 -9.91 -0.47
CA HIS A 337 -16.78 -10.28 -1.68
C HIS A 337 -18.08 -9.47 -1.79
N SER A 338 -18.36 -8.92 -2.99
CA SER A 338 -19.61 -8.22 -3.31
C SER A 338 -19.92 -6.99 -2.44
N CYS A 339 -18.88 -6.32 -1.91
CA CYS A 339 -19.03 -5.15 -1.04
C CYS A 339 -18.84 -3.83 -1.80
N SER A 340 -19.53 -2.77 -1.37
CA SER A 340 -19.23 -1.40 -1.84
C SER A 340 -17.85 -0.94 -1.35
N THR A 341 -17.33 0.16 -1.90
CA THR A 341 -16.06 0.76 -1.45
C THR A 341 -16.10 1.11 0.04
N ASP A 342 -17.19 1.72 0.50
CA ASP A 342 -17.34 2.15 1.90
C ASP A 342 -17.44 0.96 2.85
N GLN A 343 -18.19 -0.08 2.45
CA GLN A 343 -18.28 -1.32 3.21
C GLN A 343 -16.93 -2.06 3.30
N THR A 344 -16.12 -1.98 2.24
CA THR A 344 -14.76 -2.53 2.23
C THR A 344 -13.88 -1.77 3.22
N GLU A 345 -13.94 -0.44 3.23
CA GLU A 345 -13.18 0.38 4.18
C GLU A 345 -13.58 0.11 5.64
N ALA A 346 -14.88 0.04 5.92
CA ALA A 346 -15.39 -0.27 7.25
C ALA A 346 -14.89 -1.63 7.77
N ARG A 347 -14.93 -2.67 6.92
CA ARG A 347 -14.41 -4.00 7.27
C ARG A 347 -12.90 -4.01 7.51
N LEU A 348 -12.13 -3.32 6.66
CA LEU A 348 -10.68 -3.15 6.86
C LEU A 348 -10.41 -2.43 8.19
N ALA A 349 -11.14 -1.36 8.48
CA ALA A 349 -11.00 -0.61 9.73
C ALA A 349 -11.34 -1.47 10.97
N GLY A 350 -12.40 -2.29 10.89
CA GLY A 350 -12.76 -3.24 11.94
C GLY A 350 -11.66 -4.27 12.21
N ALA A 351 -11.13 -4.89 11.14
CA ALA A 351 -10.05 -5.87 11.26
C ALA A 351 -8.75 -5.26 11.83
N ILE A 352 -8.38 -4.06 11.36
CA ILE A 352 -7.22 -3.33 11.88
C ILE A 352 -7.43 -2.96 13.35
N THR A 353 -8.65 -2.57 13.74
CA THR A 353 -9.00 -2.28 15.13
C THR A 353 -8.82 -3.50 16.01
N GLU A 354 -9.33 -4.67 15.60
CA GLU A 354 -9.14 -5.91 16.34
C GLU A 354 -7.64 -6.24 16.53
N LEU A 355 -6.85 -6.17 15.46
CA LEU A 355 -5.42 -6.47 15.50
C LEU A 355 -4.62 -5.50 16.38
N THR A 356 -4.94 -4.20 16.31
CA THR A 356 -4.28 -3.18 17.14
C THR A 356 -4.70 -3.27 18.60
N ASN A 357 -5.94 -3.64 18.91
CA ASN A 357 -6.38 -3.89 20.29
C ASN A 357 -5.60 -5.06 20.92
N ARG A 358 -5.32 -6.13 20.16
CA ARG A 358 -4.45 -7.23 20.61
C ARG A 358 -3.02 -6.74 20.91
N ALA A 359 -2.48 -5.87 20.07
CA ALA A 359 -1.16 -5.29 20.28
C ALA A 359 -1.10 -4.36 21.50
N LEU A 360 -2.14 -3.55 21.73
CA LEU A 360 -2.25 -2.71 22.94
C LEU A 360 -2.35 -3.56 24.21
N ALA A 361 -3.24 -4.55 24.23
CA ALA A 361 -3.46 -5.42 25.38
C ALA A 361 -2.19 -6.18 25.80
N THR A 362 -1.36 -6.55 24.82
CA THR A 362 -0.10 -7.28 25.07
C THR A 362 1.13 -6.38 25.12
N LYS A 363 0.98 -5.08 24.85
CA LYS A 363 2.05 -4.09 24.62
C LYS A 363 3.10 -4.59 23.62
N LYS A 364 2.72 -5.33 22.58
CA LYS A 364 3.67 -5.91 21.60
C LYS A 364 3.72 -5.10 20.31
N PRO A 365 4.91 -4.94 19.70
CA PRO A 365 5.01 -4.36 18.37
C PRO A 365 4.37 -5.28 17.32
N ILE A 366 3.90 -4.68 16.23
CA ILE A 366 3.31 -5.40 15.09
C ILE A 366 4.37 -5.57 14.00
N VAL A 367 4.47 -6.78 13.45
CA VAL A 367 5.41 -7.14 12.39
C VAL A 367 4.66 -7.47 11.12
N ILE A 368 4.99 -6.77 10.04
CA ILE A 368 4.40 -6.96 8.71
C ILE A 368 5.49 -7.25 7.68
N GLU A 369 5.12 -7.85 6.55
CA GLU A 369 6.07 -8.03 5.46
C GLU A 369 6.52 -6.67 4.87
N LYS A 370 7.83 -6.49 4.66
CA LYS A 370 8.40 -5.42 3.84
C LYS A 370 8.15 -5.78 2.39
N LEU A 371 7.34 -4.98 1.70
CA LEU A 371 6.91 -5.30 0.36
C LEU A 371 7.64 -4.44 -0.66
N ASP A 372 8.40 -5.07 -1.53
CA ASP A 372 8.84 -4.44 -2.77
C ASP A 372 7.73 -4.59 -3.82
N PHE A 373 6.97 -3.52 -4.04
CA PHE A 373 5.91 -3.47 -5.05
C PHE A 373 6.43 -3.75 -6.46
N SER A 374 7.73 -3.58 -6.73
CA SER A 374 8.34 -3.87 -8.02
C SER A 374 8.42 -5.38 -8.30
N GLU A 375 8.59 -6.21 -7.26
CA GLU A 375 8.72 -7.67 -7.40
C GLU A 375 7.38 -8.39 -7.43
N LYS A 376 6.42 -8.03 -6.56
CA LYS A 376 5.06 -8.64 -6.61
C LYS A 376 4.33 -8.28 -7.90
N LYS A 377 4.54 -7.09 -8.48
CA LYS A 377 4.01 -6.72 -9.81
C LYS A 377 4.48 -7.68 -10.92
N LYS A 378 5.70 -8.23 -10.83
CA LYS A 378 6.21 -9.23 -11.79
C LYS A 378 5.55 -10.60 -11.65
N GLN A 379 4.96 -10.92 -10.50
CA GLN A 379 4.28 -12.20 -10.22
C GLN A 379 2.80 -12.23 -10.65
N PHE A 380 2.26 -11.14 -11.25
CA PHE A 380 0.85 -11.02 -11.72
C PHE A 380 0.43 -11.96 -12.88
N SER A 381 1.24 -12.97 -13.22
CA SER A 381 0.95 -13.90 -14.31
C SER A 381 0.12 -15.14 -13.91
N ARG A 382 -0.44 -15.20 -12.69
CA ARG A 382 -1.11 -16.41 -12.14
C ARG A 382 -2.65 -16.42 -12.22
N GLY A 383 -3.24 -15.65 -13.14
CA GLY A 383 -4.63 -15.84 -13.58
C GLY A 383 -5.64 -14.77 -13.14
N ARG A 384 -6.78 -14.75 -13.82
CA ARG A 384 -7.81 -13.68 -13.77
C ARG A 384 -8.52 -13.56 -12.40
N LYS A 385 -8.62 -14.67 -11.64
CA LYS A 385 -9.19 -14.73 -10.28
C LYS A 385 -8.19 -14.19 -9.25
N TYR A 386 -6.93 -14.63 -9.31
CA TYR A 386 -5.81 -14.15 -8.48
C TYR A 386 -5.51 -12.65 -8.65
N ASN A 387 -5.64 -12.13 -9.88
CA ASN A 387 -5.48 -10.71 -10.20
C ASN A 387 -6.66 -9.82 -9.74
N ARG A 388 -7.84 -10.40 -9.47
CA ARG A 388 -8.94 -9.77 -8.74
C ARG A 388 -8.72 -9.86 -7.22
N MET A 389 -8.21 -11.01 -6.77
CA MET A 389 -7.88 -11.37 -5.37
C MET A 389 -6.83 -10.46 -4.74
N LEU A 390 -5.83 -10.04 -5.51
CA LEU A 390 -4.80 -9.09 -5.12
C LEU A 390 -4.93 -7.82 -5.95
N SER A 391 -5.99 -7.03 -5.75
CA SER A 391 -5.84 -5.63 -6.11
C SER A 391 -4.69 -5.12 -5.23
N GLY A 392 -3.51 -4.89 -5.79
CA GLY A 392 -2.35 -4.37 -5.04
C GLY A 392 -2.70 -3.06 -4.30
N PHE A 393 -3.80 -2.44 -4.69
CA PHE A 393 -4.48 -1.34 -4.02
C PHE A 393 -5.06 -1.70 -2.64
N ALA A 394 -5.91 -2.73 -2.50
CA ALA A 394 -6.51 -3.07 -1.19
C ALA A 394 -5.47 -3.47 -0.15
N TYR A 395 -4.46 -4.22 -0.57
CA TYR A 395 -3.36 -4.64 0.30
C TYR A 395 -2.47 -3.44 0.72
N ALA A 396 -2.15 -2.54 -0.23
CA ALA A 396 -1.41 -1.31 0.09
C ALA A 396 -2.20 -0.41 1.04
N LYS A 397 -3.51 -0.26 0.77
CA LYS A 397 -4.44 0.50 1.60
C LYS A 397 -4.55 -0.08 3.01
N PHE A 398 -4.65 -1.40 3.15
CA PHE A 398 -4.64 -2.04 4.48
C PHE A 398 -3.38 -1.70 5.26
N LYS A 399 -2.19 -1.77 4.63
CA LYS A 399 -0.94 -1.41 5.30
C LYS A 399 -0.86 0.05 5.68
N GLU A 400 -1.31 0.94 4.80
CA GLU A 400 -1.36 2.37 5.05
C GLU A 400 -2.25 2.68 6.25
N LEU A 401 -3.47 2.13 6.26
CA LEU A 401 -4.42 2.28 7.38
C LEU A 401 -3.86 1.66 8.67
N LEU A 402 -3.24 0.47 8.60
CA LEU A 402 -2.62 -0.19 9.74
C LEU A 402 -1.49 0.67 10.33
N LYS A 403 -0.56 1.16 9.49
CA LYS A 403 0.54 2.02 9.93
C LYS A 403 0.03 3.32 10.53
N ALA A 404 -0.95 3.97 9.89
CA ALA A 404 -1.55 5.19 10.39
C ALA A 404 -2.20 4.98 11.77
N ARG A 405 -2.94 3.88 11.95
CA ARG A 405 -3.55 3.54 13.25
C ARG A 405 -2.50 3.19 14.29
N CYS A 406 -1.49 2.38 13.94
CA CYS A 406 -0.41 2.00 14.85
C CYS A 406 0.37 3.23 15.33
N LEU A 407 0.67 4.17 14.43
CA LEU A 407 1.31 5.44 14.77
C LEU A 407 0.47 6.21 15.80
N LYS A 408 -0.84 6.38 15.55
CA LYS A 408 -1.76 7.07 16.46
C LYS A 408 -1.85 6.40 17.84
N LEU A 409 -1.72 5.08 17.91
CA LEU A 409 -1.81 4.29 19.14
C LEU A 409 -0.45 4.07 19.83
N GLY A 410 0.66 4.55 19.25
CA GLY A 410 2.01 4.31 19.77
C GLY A 410 2.54 2.89 19.58
N ILE A 411 1.94 2.11 18.68
CA ILE A 411 2.38 0.73 18.40
C ILE A 411 3.51 0.78 17.37
N LYS A 412 4.69 0.27 17.74
CA LYS A 412 5.84 0.15 16.82
C LYS A 412 5.52 -0.89 15.73
N VAL A 413 5.65 -0.49 14.46
CA VAL A 413 5.49 -1.37 13.29
C VAL A 413 6.87 -1.72 12.75
N ILE A 414 7.15 -3.02 12.60
CA ILE A 414 8.42 -3.53 12.10
C ILE A 414 8.17 -4.19 10.74
N GLU A 415 8.90 -3.77 9.72
CA GLU A 415 8.82 -4.38 8.40
C GLU A 415 9.97 -5.37 8.17
N VAL A 416 9.64 -6.62 7.82
CA VAL A 416 10.63 -7.69 7.63
C VAL A 416 10.48 -8.38 6.28
N SER A 417 11.57 -8.94 5.75
CA SER A 417 11.48 -9.69 4.49
C SER A 417 10.47 -10.85 4.59
N PRO A 418 9.56 -11.03 3.60
CA PRO A 418 8.64 -12.18 3.56
C PRO A 418 9.27 -13.46 2.99
N LYS A 419 10.56 -13.43 2.60
CA LYS A 419 11.20 -14.52 1.86
C LYS A 419 10.98 -15.89 2.50
N TYR A 420 10.26 -16.78 1.83
CA TYR A 420 9.90 -18.14 2.29
C TYR A 420 9.08 -18.24 3.60
N SER A 421 8.44 -17.16 4.09
CA SER A 421 7.69 -17.19 5.36
C SER A 421 6.58 -18.25 5.35
N SER A 422 5.82 -18.35 4.26
CA SER A 422 4.75 -19.33 4.11
C SER A 422 5.27 -20.78 4.14
N GLN A 423 6.38 -21.06 3.44
CA GLN A 423 6.97 -22.40 3.38
C GLN A 423 7.54 -22.81 4.74
N ILE A 424 8.27 -21.91 5.40
CA ILE A 424 8.82 -22.14 6.75
C ILE A 424 7.67 -22.41 7.73
N GLY A 425 6.60 -21.61 7.67
CA GLY A 425 5.41 -21.78 8.50
C GLY A 425 4.77 -23.15 8.35
N VAL A 426 4.53 -23.58 7.10
CA VAL A 426 3.97 -24.91 6.80
C VAL A 426 4.85 -26.04 7.32
N VAL A 427 6.15 -25.98 7.06
CA VAL A 427 7.08 -27.08 7.38
C VAL A 427 7.36 -27.19 8.87
N LYS A 428 7.52 -26.07 9.58
CA LYS A 428 7.97 -26.08 10.97
C LYS A 428 6.86 -25.98 12.00
N TYR A 429 5.81 -25.23 11.71
CA TYR A 429 4.90 -24.73 12.75
C TYR A 429 3.47 -25.20 12.59
N MET A 430 3.01 -25.39 11.36
CA MET A 430 1.61 -25.75 11.10
C MET A 430 1.21 -27.07 11.78
N LYS A 431 1.97 -28.16 11.55
CA LYS A 431 1.73 -29.46 12.21
C LYS A 431 2.09 -29.44 13.69
N ARG A 432 3.16 -28.74 14.08
CA ARG A 432 3.65 -28.70 15.47
C ARG A 432 2.65 -28.04 16.43
N TYR A 433 2.00 -26.97 16.00
CA TYR A 433 1.15 -26.15 16.85
C TYR A 433 -0.34 -26.19 16.44
N GLY A 434 -0.71 -27.02 15.46
CA GLY A 434 -2.09 -27.08 14.96
C GLY A 434 -2.59 -25.75 14.37
N MET A 435 -1.69 -24.94 13.79
CA MET A 435 -2.03 -23.60 13.31
C MET A 435 -2.54 -23.62 11.87
N GLY A 436 -3.34 -22.62 11.49
CA GLY A 436 -3.57 -22.34 10.07
C GLY A 436 -2.28 -21.87 9.37
N SER A 437 -2.19 -22.06 8.05
CA SER A 437 -1.01 -21.63 7.25
C SER A 437 -0.65 -20.17 7.46
N ASP A 438 -1.66 -19.32 7.56
CA ASP A 438 -1.51 -17.87 7.59
C ASP A 438 -0.97 -17.46 8.96
N SER A 439 -1.49 -18.04 10.04
CA SER A 439 -0.97 -17.87 11.41
C SER A 439 0.44 -18.45 11.57
N ALA A 440 0.75 -19.57 10.89
CA ALA A 440 2.09 -20.15 10.88
C ALA A 440 3.09 -19.25 10.12
N ALA A 441 2.69 -18.64 9.01
CA ALA A 441 3.49 -17.64 8.31
C ALA A 441 3.68 -16.37 9.17
N SER A 442 2.62 -15.96 9.88
CA SER A 442 2.65 -14.85 10.84
C SER A 442 3.67 -15.08 11.96
N LEU A 443 3.78 -16.31 12.48
CA LEU A 443 4.79 -16.67 13.47
C LEU A 443 6.22 -16.45 12.93
N VAL A 444 6.48 -16.85 11.69
CA VAL A 444 7.79 -16.63 11.05
C VAL A 444 8.09 -15.13 10.92
N LEU A 445 7.10 -14.33 10.55
CA LEU A 445 7.25 -12.87 10.47
C LEU A 445 7.52 -12.27 11.87
N ALA A 446 6.75 -12.66 12.89
CA ALA A 446 6.94 -12.21 14.27
C ALA A 446 8.38 -12.48 14.74
N ARG A 447 8.85 -13.71 14.56
CA ARG A 447 10.22 -14.14 14.91
C ARG A 447 11.29 -13.35 14.17
N ARG A 448 11.11 -13.07 12.87
CA ARG A 448 11.99 -12.16 12.12
C ARG A 448 12.00 -10.76 12.71
N GLY A 449 10.84 -10.25 13.11
CA GLY A 449 10.74 -8.96 13.80
C GLY A 449 11.55 -8.91 15.09
N MET A 450 11.73 -10.05 15.76
CA MET A 450 12.60 -10.24 16.93
C MET A 450 14.07 -10.50 16.58
N ASN A 451 14.49 -10.32 15.33
CA ASN A 451 15.81 -10.68 14.79
C ASN A 451 16.13 -12.19 14.70
N ILE A 452 15.13 -13.07 14.78
CA ILE A 452 15.30 -14.51 14.58
C ILE A 452 15.05 -14.85 13.11
N TYR A 453 16.07 -14.68 12.27
CA TYR A 453 15.93 -14.72 10.80
C TYR A 453 16.23 -16.08 10.15
N TYR A 454 17.29 -16.76 10.58
CA TYR A 454 17.90 -17.87 9.84
C TYR A 454 17.37 -19.22 10.27
N GLU A 455 16.07 -19.43 10.06
CA GLU A 455 15.42 -20.69 10.41
C GLU A 455 15.83 -21.82 9.47
N ARG A 456 16.57 -22.81 9.99
CA ARG A 456 16.92 -24.03 9.23
C ARG A 456 15.71 -24.96 9.11
N MET A 457 15.68 -25.73 8.03
CA MET A 457 14.67 -26.78 7.84
C MET A 457 14.98 -27.95 8.78
N PRO A 458 13.96 -28.59 9.38
CA PRO A 458 14.17 -29.79 10.17
C PRO A 458 14.73 -30.95 9.33
N VAL A 459 15.69 -31.67 9.90
CA VAL A 459 16.43 -32.78 9.25
C VAL A 459 15.48 -33.84 8.68
N ARG A 460 14.41 -34.19 9.38
CA ARG A 460 13.41 -35.17 8.93
C ARG A 460 12.78 -34.84 7.56
N TYR A 461 12.68 -33.57 7.19
CA TYR A 461 12.12 -33.14 5.90
C TYR A 461 13.22 -32.93 4.83
N ALA A 462 14.48 -32.78 5.26
CA ALA A 462 15.62 -32.71 4.36
C ALA A 462 15.81 -34.02 3.60
N PHE A 463 15.72 -35.14 4.32
CA PHE A 463 15.83 -36.48 3.74
C PHE A 463 14.70 -36.82 2.76
N GLN A 464 13.47 -36.37 3.05
CA GLN A 464 12.29 -36.66 2.24
C GLN A 464 12.27 -35.94 0.88
N SER A 465 13.04 -34.86 0.73
CA SER A 465 13.06 -34.03 -0.49
C SER A 465 14.28 -34.26 -1.39
N SER A 466 15.22 -35.13 -0.99
CA SER A 466 16.55 -35.29 -1.61
C SER A 466 17.37 -33.98 -1.64
N ILE A 467 17.02 -33.00 -0.79
CA ILE A 467 17.70 -31.71 -0.73
C ILE A 467 18.63 -31.77 0.48
N GLN A 468 19.93 -31.97 0.24
CA GLN A 468 20.93 -31.94 1.31
C GLN A 468 21.43 -30.50 1.55
N PRO A 469 21.65 -30.09 2.81
CA PRO A 469 22.27 -28.80 3.10
C PRO A 469 23.75 -28.85 2.69
N GLU A 470 24.16 -27.97 1.79
CA GLU A 470 25.57 -27.85 1.38
C GLU A 470 26.35 -27.00 2.41
N PRO A 471 27.57 -27.42 2.81
CA PRO A 471 28.44 -26.60 3.64
C PRO A 471 28.65 -25.22 3.02
N ARG A 472 28.65 -24.17 3.83
CA ARG A 472 28.89 -22.76 3.43
C ARG A 472 27.78 -22.07 2.63
N GLN A 473 26.64 -22.70 2.37
CA GLN A 473 25.50 -22.02 1.76
C GLN A 473 24.58 -21.33 2.76
N HIS A 474 24.04 -20.17 2.37
CA HIS A 474 23.06 -19.44 3.16
C HIS A 474 21.76 -20.27 3.32
N VAL A 475 21.13 -20.23 4.51
CA VAL A 475 19.92 -21.01 4.85
C VAL A 475 18.78 -20.84 3.83
N PHE A 476 18.68 -19.67 3.20
CA PHE A 476 17.69 -19.41 2.15
C PHE A 476 17.95 -20.11 0.81
N ALA A 477 19.18 -20.50 0.47
CA ALA A 477 19.44 -21.34 -0.71
C ALA A 477 18.75 -22.70 -0.56
N TYR A 478 18.76 -23.22 0.66
CA TYR A 478 18.09 -24.46 1.02
C TYR A 478 16.56 -24.36 0.88
N TRP A 479 15.96 -23.30 1.43
CA TRP A 479 14.53 -23.01 1.24
C TRP A 479 14.15 -22.73 -0.22
N GLN A 480 15.05 -22.19 -1.03
CA GLN A 480 14.82 -21.99 -2.46
C GLN A 480 14.68 -23.32 -3.20
N ARG A 481 15.58 -24.27 -2.94
CA ARG A 481 15.52 -25.63 -3.50
C ARG A 481 14.24 -26.32 -3.07
N PHE A 482 13.91 -26.24 -1.78
CA PHE A 482 12.67 -26.79 -1.24
C PHE A 482 11.44 -26.18 -1.93
N ASN A 483 11.40 -24.86 -2.09
CA ASN A 483 10.27 -24.21 -2.74
C ASN A 483 10.09 -24.68 -4.21
N LYS A 484 11.18 -24.97 -4.94
CA LYS A 484 11.10 -25.57 -6.29
C LYS A 484 10.47 -26.97 -6.25
N TYR A 485 10.81 -27.78 -5.25
CA TYR A 485 10.23 -29.12 -5.06
C TYR A 485 8.77 -29.05 -4.61
N TYR A 486 8.48 -28.26 -3.58
CA TYR A 486 7.14 -28.03 -3.04
C TYR A 486 6.15 -27.53 -4.10
N LEU A 487 6.58 -26.66 -5.03
CA LEU A 487 5.75 -26.21 -6.15
C LEU A 487 5.41 -27.33 -7.15
N LYS A 488 6.20 -28.41 -7.23
CA LYS A 488 5.90 -29.57 -8.10
C LYS A 488 4.83 -30.49 -7.50
N LEU A 489 4.77 -30.61 -6.18
CA LEU A 489 3.78 -31.45 -5.46
C LEU A 489 2.34 -30.94 -5.57
N GLY A 490 2.15 -29.69 -6.05
CA GLY A 490 0.84 -29.16 -6.46
C GLY A 490 -0.13 -28.81 -5.33
N SER A 491 -0.04 -29.40 -4.13
CA SER A 491 -0.91 -29.05 -3.00
C SER A 491 -0.27 -29.23 -1.61
N ARG A 492 -0.79 -28.48 -0.63
CA ARG A 492 -0.46 -28.63 0.80
C ARG A 492 -0.84 -30.00 1.36
N HIS A 493 -1.97 -30.54 0.91
CA HIS A 493 -2.45 -31.86 1.34
C HIS A 493 -1.51 -32.96 0.88
N ALA A 494 -0.96 -32.86 -0.34
CA ALA A 494 0.07 -33.77 -0.83
C ALA A 494 1.35 -33.73 0.03
N TRP A 495 1.72 -32.56 0.59
CA TRP A 495 2.87 -32.47 1.50
C TRP A 495 2.66 -33.21 2.82
N PHE A 496 1.48 -33.09 3.45
CA PHE A 496 1.18 -33.80 4.70
C PHE A 496 0.78 -35.26 4.51
N GLY A 497 0.38 -35.65 3.29
CA GLY A 497 0.06 -37.03 2.92
C GLY A 497 1.29 -37.90 2.64
N LEU A 498 2.50 -37.33 2.60
CA LEU A 498 3.72 -38.13 2.47
C LEU A 498 4.03 -38.79 3.83
N PRO A 499 4.33 -40.11 3.85
CA PRO A 499 4.66 -40.81 5.09
C PRO A 499 5.87 -40.17 5.76
N THR A 500 5.74 -39.76 7.02
CA THR A 500 6.85 -39.24 7.81
C THR A 500 7.67 -40.40 8.36
N LEU A 501 9.00 -40.32 8.24
CA LEU A 501 9.91 -41.14 9.03
C LEU A 501 9.78 -40.75 10.50
N THR A 502 8.82 -41.34 11.21
CA THR A 502 8.67 -41.24 12.67
C THR A 502 8.82 -42.62 13.28
N GLY A 503 10.08 -43.03 13.45
CA GLY A 503 10.51 -44.09 14.36
C GLY A 503 11.59 -43.51 15.28
N SER A 504 11.24 -42.54 16.10
CA SER A 504 12.09 -42.02 17.18
C SER A 504 11.21 -41.26 18.18
N THR A 505 10.92 -41.96 19.26
CA THR A 505 10.25 -41.66 20.54
C THR A 505 10.58 -40.31 21.21
N GLY A 506 10.24 -39.16 20.61
CA GLY A 506 10.55 -37.84 21.21
C GLY A 506 9.43 -36.81 21.37
N ASP A 507 8.34 -36.86 20.58
CA ASP A 507 7.38 -35.74 20.51
C ASP A 507 5.98 -36.15 21.04
N SER A 508 5.92 -36.79 22.22
CA SER A 508 4.69 -36.85 23.02
C SER A 508 4.70 -35.72 24.05
N LEU A 509 4.48 -34.49 23.60
CA LEU A 509 4.10 -33.40 24.51
C LEU A 509 2.65 -32.99 24.24
N VAL A 510 1.91 -33.14 25.32
CA VAL A 510 0.46 -33.07 25.48
C VAL A 510 -0.10 -31.76 24.95
N ASN A 511 -1.25 -31.90 24.31
CA ASN A 511 -2.15 -30.84 23.88
C ASN A 511 -2.62 -30.03 25.12
N THR A 512 -1.97 -28.91 25.44
CA THR A 512 -2.48 -27.95 26.44
C THR A 512 -2.81 -26.62 25.75
N GLY A 513 -3.68 -26.68 24.75
CA GLY A 513 -4.31 -25.52 24.12
C GLY A 513 -5.63 -25.17 24.79
N ASN A 514 -5.67 -24.99 26.11
CA ASN A 514 -6.82 -24.37 26.78
C ASN A 514 -6.43 -23.84 28.18
N PHE A 515 -5.65 -22.76 28.23
CA PHE A 515 -5.63 -21.91 29.41
C PHE A 515 -6.57 -20.74 29.14
N GLY A 516 -7.69 -20.74 29.86
CA GLY A 516 -8.81 -19.83 29.67
C GLY A 516 -8.39 -18.36 29.75
N PHE A 517 -8.71 -17.62 28.71
CA PHE A 517 -8.98 -16.19 28.80
C PHE A 517 -10.45 -15.96 28.45
N PRO A 518 -11.14 -15.05 29.13
CA PRO A 518 -12.59 -14.93 29.07
C PRO A 518 -13.03 -14.51 27.67
N LYS A 519 -13.99 -15.25 27.11
CA LYS A 519 -14.80 -14.78 26.00
C LYS A 519 -15.57 -13.55 26.49
N LEU A 520 -15.22 -12.36 26.00
CA LEU A 520 -16.11 -11.20 26.10
C LEU A 520 -17.33 -11.50 25.22
N GLN A 521 -18.37 -12.06 25.82
CA GLN A 521 -19.70 -12.11 25.22
C GLN A 521 -20.31 -10.72 25.30
N HIS A 522 -20.76 -10.20 24.15
CA HIS A 522 -21.68 -9.08 24.09
C HIS A 522 -22.96 -9.45 24.84
N LYS A 523 -23.20 -8.86 26.02
CA LYS A 523 -24.52 -8.86 26.65
C LYS A 523 -25.35 -7.74 26.02
N HIS A 524 -26.31 -8.13 25.19
CA HIS A 524 -27.52 -7.32 25.00
C HIS A 524 -28.36 -7.38 26.29
N GLY A 525 -28.92 -6.24 26.65
CA GLY A 525 -29.38 -5.93 28.00
C GLY A 525 -30.56 -6.72 28.54
N SER A 526 -30.67 -6.69 29.86
CA SER A 526 -31.93 -6.68 30.61
C SER A 526 -31.65 -6.14 32.02
N VAL A 527 -32.31 -5.03 32.31
CA VAL A 527 -32.78 -4.46 33.59
C VAL A 527 -32.16 -5.00 34.88
N CYS A 528 -31.43 -4.13 35.60
CA CYS A 528 -31.21 -4.27 37.04
C CYS A 528 -32.46 -3.83 37.82
N PRO A 529 -32.84 -4.50 38.91
CA PRO A 529 -33.53 -3.86 40.01
C PRO A 529 -32.53 -3.22 40.98
N VAL A 530 -32.96 -2.06 41.45
CA VAL A 530 -32.58 -1.28 42.62
C VAL A 530 -32.01 -2.13 43.76
N TRP A 531 -30.87 -1.74 44.33
CA TRP A 531 -30.68 -1.16 45.69
C TRP A 531 -29.25 -0.60 45.81
#